data_AF-A0A167F909-F1
#
_entry.id   AF-A0A167F909-F1
#
_cell.length_a   1.000
_cell.length_b   1.000
_cell.length_c   1.000
_cell.angle_alpha   90.00
_cell.angle_beta   90.00
_cell.angle_gamma   90.00
#
_symmetry.space_group_name_H-M   'P 1'
#
loop_
_entity.id
_entity.type
_entity.pdbx_description
1 polymer ?
#
loop_
_entity_poly.entity_id
_entity_poly.type
_entity_poly.pdbx_seq_one_letter_code
_entity_poly.pdbx_strand_id
1 'polypeptide(L)'
;MAVIFVVDSTDKDRISTSAEELHTMLKEDELSDAALLVFANKQDQKGALTASEVSKALDLVSLKDRSWSIMACSAIRGDGLNEGLDWLVNVIKEEHI
;
A
#
# COMPACT_ATOMS: atom_id res chain seq x y z
N MET A 1 5.63 11.23 -8.44
CA MET A 1 6.13 11.09 -7.04
C MET A 1 5.63 9.75 -6.49
N ALA A 2 6.06 9.29 -5.31
CA ALA A 2 5.57 8.01 -4.78
C ALA A 2 5.39 8.01 -3.27
N VAL A 3 4.37 7.28 -2.81
CA VAL A 3 4.13 6.96 -1.41
C VAL A 3 4.18 5.44 -1.23
N ILE A 4 4.92 5.00 -0.22
CA ILE A 4 4.90 3.62 0.26
C ILE A 4 4.15 3.60 1.60
N PHE A 5 2.98 2.98 1.62
CA PHE A 5 2.15 2.85 2.81
C PHE A 5 2.25 1.43 3.36
N VAL A 6 2.71 1.28 4.60
CA VAL A 6 2.95 -0.04 5.20
C VAL A 6 1.90 -0.32 6.26
N VAL A 7 1.16 -1.41 6.09
CA VAL A 7 0.10 -1.84 6.99
C VAL A 7 0.57 -3.03 7.79
N ASP A 8 0.40 -2.98 9.11
CA ASP A 8 0.50 -4.17 9.94
C ASP A 8 -0.75 -5.03 9.74
N SER A 9 -0.64 -6.09 8.94
CA SER A 9 -1.79 -6.95 8.62
C SER A 9 -2.32 -7.74 9.82
N THR A 10 -1.59 -7.78 10.95
CA THR A 10 -2.07 -8.44 12.18
C THR A 10 -2.95 -7.54 13.04
N ASP A 11 -2.91 -6.22 12.81
CA ASP A 11 -3.61 -5.22 13.61
C ASP A 11 -4.97 -4.86 13.03
N LYS A 12 -5.93 -5.77 13.23
CA LYS A 12 -7.29 -5.63 12.69
C LYS A 12 -8.06 -4.48 13.33
N ASP A 13 -7.73 -4.12 14.57
CA ASP A 13 -8.43 -3.08 15.32
C ASP A 13 -8.05 -1.68 14.80
N ARG A 14 -6.84 -1.51 14.26
CA ARG A 14 -6.36 -0.23 13.71
C ARG A 14 -6.48 -0.10 12.19
N ILE A 15 -7.03 -1.09 11.48
CA ILE A 15 -7.11 -1.04 10.02
C ILE A 15 -8.02 0.09 9.52
N SER A 16 -9.10 0.42 10.25
CA SER A 16 -9.98 1.54 9.91
C SER A 16 -9.29 2.89 10.10
N THR A 17 -8.53 3.05 11.19
CA THR A 17 -7.70 4.25 11.40
C THR A 17 -6.65 4.39 10.31
N SER A 18 -6.02 3.29 9.90
CA SER A 18 -5.05 3.28 8.79
C SER A 18 -5.69 3.70 7.46
N ALA A 19 -6.94 3.30 7.22
CA ALA A 19 -7.70 3.74 6.04
C ALA A 19 -7.96 5.26 6.09
N GLU A 20 -8.41 5.78 7.23
CA GLU A 20 -8.67 7.22 7.42
C GLU A 20 -7.39 8.05 7.22
N GLU A 21 -6.27 7.62 7.78
CA GLU A 21 -4.96 8.27 7.61
C GLU A 21 -4.50 8.24 6.16
N LEU A 22 -4.60 7.08 5.48
CA LEU A 22 -4.26 6.95 4.07
C LEU A 22 -5.07 7.95 3.23
N HIS A 23 -6.41 7.94 3.35
CA HIS A 23 -7.28 8.82 2.57
C HIS A 23 -7.12 10.30 2.94
N THR A 24 -6.69 10.62 4.15
CA THR A 24 -6.41 12.00 4.56
C THR A 24 -5.12 12.50 3.93
N MET A 25 -4.05 11.70 4.02
CA MET A 25 -2.77 11.99 3.38
C MET A 25 -2.94 12.13 1.86
N LEU A 26 -3.63 11.22 1.19
CA LEU A 26 -3.80 11.27 -0.28
C LEU A 26 -4.58 12.50 -0.80
N LYS A 27 -5.27 13.25 0.08
CA LYS A 27 -5.95 14.51 -0.26
C LYS A 27 -5.02 15.73 -0.24
N GLU A 28 -3.80 15.60 0.26
CA GLU A 28 -2.82 16.69 0.22
C GLU A 28 -2.44 16.97 -1.24
N ASP A 29 -2.52 18.25 -1.65
CA ASP A 29 -2.27 18.69 -3.04
C ASP A 29 -0.89 18.24 -3.54
N GLU A 30 0.08 18.20 -2.63
CA GLU A 30 1.44 17.74 -2.91
C GLU A 30 1.46 16.29 -3.41
N LEU A 31 0.52 15.45 -2.96
CA LEU A 31 0.43 14.02 -3.28
C LEU A 31 -0.58 13.69 -4.39
N SER A 32 -1.12 14.67 -5.12
CA SER A 32 -2.14 14.45 -6.16
C SER A 32 -1.70 13.41 -7.20
N ASP A 33 -0.44 13.51 -7.63
CA ASP A 33 0.14 12.67 -8.69
C ASP A 33 1.12 11.63 -8.12
N ALA A 34 0.97 11.28 -6.84
CA ALA A 34 1.81 10.29 -6.21
C ALA A 34 1.26 8.87 -6.46
N ALA A 35 2.09 8.02 -7.09
CA ALA A 35 1.85 6.59 -7.15
C ALA A 35 1.85 6.00 -5.73
N LEU A 36 0.96 5.04 -5.47
CA LEU A 36 0.79 4.44 -4.14
C LEU A 36 1.17 2.95 -4.17
N LEU A 37 2.20 2.57 -3.43
CA LEU A 37 2.47 1.17 -3.11
C LEU A 37 2.02 0.88 -1.68
N VAL A 38 1.12 -0.08 -1.51
CA VAL A 38 0.72 -0.58 -0.19
C VAL A 38 1.41 -1.90 0.10
N PHE A 39 2.07 -2.00 1.25
CA PHE A 39 2.56 -3.27 1.78
C PHE A 39 1.63 -3.80 2.86
N ALA A 40 0.98 -4.93 2.58
CA ALA A 40 0.29 -5.73 3.59
C ALA A 40 1.35 -6.57 4.33
N ASN A 41 1.97 -5.97 5.34
CA ASN A 41 3.16 -6.49 6.03
C ASN A 41 2.81 -7.44 7.18
N LYS A 42 3.82 -8.20 7.64
CA LYS A 42 3.73 -9.24 8.67
C LYS A 42 2.96 -10.48 8.25
N GLN A 43 3.00 -10.83 6.96
CA GLN A 43 2.39 -12.06 6.44
C GLN A 43 3.02 -13.35 7.01
N ASP A 44 4.18 -13.24 7.66
CA ASP A 44 4.80 -14.31 8.44
C ASP A 44 4.04 -14.66 9.74
N GLN A 45 3.16 -13.77 10.22
CA GLN A 45 2.44 -13.96 11.47
C GLN A 45 1.06 -14.58 11.27
N LYS A 46 0.66 -15.40 12.25
CA LYS A 46 -0.67 -16.03 12.25
C LYS A 46 -1.76 -14.98 12.41
N GLY A 47 -2.82 -15.12 11.62
CA GLY A 47 -3.99 -14.25 11.70
C GLY A 47 -3.84 -12.93 10.96
N ALA A 48 -2.73 -12.71 10.24
CA ALA A 48 -2.57 -11.59 9.33
C ALA A 48 -3.67 -11.58 8.26
N LEU A 49 -4.24 -10.40 8.02
CA LEU A 49 -5.11 -10.15 6.89
C LEU A 49 -4.33 -10.34 5.58
N THR A 50 -4.97 -10.99 4.61
CA THR A 50 -4.41 -11.09 3.26
C THR A 50 -4.34 -9.72 2.59
N ALA A 51 -3.51 -9.58 1.55
CA ALA A 51 -3.46 -8.36 0.75
C ALA A 51 -4.85 -7.95 0.19
N SER A 52 -5.68 -8.92 -0.19
CA SER A 52 -7.05 -8.65 -0.66
C SER A 52 -7.94 -8.06 0.45
N GLU A 53 -7.87 -8.59 1.67
CA GLU A 53 -8.62 -8.08 2.81
C GLU A 53 -8.13 -6.68 3.21
N VAL A 54 -6.82 -6.44 3.21
CA VAL A 54 -6.25 -5.10 3.46
C VAL A 54 -6.69 -4.12 2.38
N SER A 55 -6.62 -4.49 1.10
CA SER A 55 -7.08 -3.65 -0.02
C SER A 55 -8.53 -3.25 0.14
N LYS A 56 -9.39 -4.20 0.53
CA LYS A 56 -10.80 -3.93 0.80
C LYS A 56 -10.99 -3.01 2.01
N ALA A 57 -10.26 -3.22 3.10
CA ALA A 57 -10.38 -2.43 4.31
C ALA A 57 -9.92 -0.97 4.13
N LEU A 58 -8.90 -0.76 3.29
CA LEU A 58 -8.41 0.57 2.92
C LEU A 58 -9.22 1.22 1.78
N ASP A 59 -10.17 0.50 1.20
CA ASP A 59 -10.95 0.93 0.04
C ASP A 59 -10.09 1.39 -1.15
N LEU A 60 -9.00 0.66 -1.45
CA LEU A 60 -8.08 1.06 -2.54
C LEU A 60 -8.76 1.10 -3.91
N VAL A 61 -9.84 0.31 -4.10
CA VAL A 61 -10.58 0.26 -5.36
C VAL A 61 -11.30 1.58 -5.66
N SER A 62 -11.60 2.41 -4.66
CA SER A 62 -12.21 3.73 -4.88
C SER A 62 -11.21 4.78 -5.39
N LEU A 63 -9.90 4.52 -5.26
CA LEU A 63 -8.84 5.35 -5.85
C LEU A 63 -8.82 5.14 -7.38
N LYS A 64 -9.32 6.15 -8.12
CA LYS A 64 -9.43 6.13 -9.59
C LYS A 64 -8.48 7.10 -10.29
N ASP A 65 -7.93 8.03 -9.52
CA ASP A 65 -7.13 9.18 -9.96
C ASP A 65 -5.62 8.92 -9.91
N ARG A 66 -5.18 7.78 -9.39
CA ARG A 66 -3.76 7.44 -9.23
C ARG A 66 -3.44 5.98 -9.52
N SER A 67 -2.20 5.74 -9.92
CA SER A 67 -1.61 4.40 -9.99
C SER A 67 -1.41 3.84 -8.59
N TRP A 68 -1.94 2.65 -8.31
CA TRP A 68 -1.70 1.98 -7.04
C TRP A 68 -1.51 0.47 -7.19
N SER A 69 -0.79 -0.12 -6.23
CA SER A 69 -0.66 -1.57 -6.10
C SER A 69 -0.56 -1.97 -4.63
N ILE A 70 -0.88 -3.22 -4.33
CA ILE A 70 -0.75 -3.81 -3.00
C ILE A 70 0.02 -5.11 -3.08
N MET A 71 1.01 -5.26 -2.20
CA MET A 71 1.83 -6.46 -2.10
C MET A 71 1.75 -7.05 -0.70
N ALA A 72 1.50 -8.36 -0.65
CA ALA A 72 1.70 -9.14 0.57
C ALA A 72 3.20 -9.22 0.85
N CYS A 73 3.64 -8.89 2.07
CA CYS A 73 5.07 -8.95 2.39
C CYS A 73 5.36 -9.38 3.83
N SER A 74 6.61 -9.80 4.05
CA SER A 74 7.20 -9.96 5.38
C SER A 74 8.51 -9.18 5.40
N ALA A 75 8.49 -8.00 6.01
CA ALA A 75 9.68 -7.16 6.09
C ALA A 75 10.86 -7.85 6.80
N ILE A 76 10.59 -8.75 7.75
CA ILE A 76 11.63 -9.47 8.49
C ILE A 76 12.24 -10.65 7.71
N ARG A 77 11.51 -11.19 6.72
CA ARG A 77 11.98 -12.27 5.84
C ARG A 77 12.50 -11.75 4.50
N GLY A 78 12.06 -10.55 4.11
CA GLY A 78 12.31 -9.96 2.79
C GLY A 78 11.29 -10.35 1.72
N ASP A 79 10.36 -11.26 2.03
CA ASP A 79 9.36 -11.76 1.09
C ASP A 79 8.47 -10.62 0.56
N GLY A 80 8.30 -10.52 -0.76
CA GLY A 80 7.40 -9.56 -1.42
C GLY A 80 7.91 -8.12 -1.52
N LEU A 81 9.04 -7.78 -0.89
CA LEU A 81 9.58 -6.42 -0.88
C LEU A 81 10.11 -6.00 -2.25
N ASN A 82 10.91 -6.87 -2.89
CA ASN A 82 11.51 -6.57 -4.18
C ASN A 82 10.44 -6.41 -5.24
N GLU A 83 9.44 -7.29 -5.26
CA GLU A 83 8.33 -7.24 -6.21
C GLU A 83 7.53 -5.94 -6.10
N GLY A 84 7.29 -5.46 -4.88
CA GLY A 84 6.62 -4.18 -4.66
C GLY A 84 7.47 -2.99 -5.11
N LEU A 85 8.76 -2.98 -4.77
CA LEU A 85 9.67 -1.90 -5.16
C LEU A 85 9.91 -1.88 -6.68
N ASP A 86 10.03 -3.04 -7.31
CA ASP A 86 10.18 -3.15 -8.77
C ASP A 86 8.95 -2.59 -9.48
N TRP A 87 7.74 -2.89 -9.00
CA TRP A 87 6.51 -2.27 -9.52
C TRP A 87 6.57 -0.75 -9.39
N LEU A 88 6.93 -0.23 -8.22
CA LEU A 88 6.95 1.21 -7.97
C LEU A 88 7.98 1.93 -8.86
N VAL A 89 9.17 1.34 -9.03
CA VAL A 89 10.21 1.86 -9.92
C VAL A 89 9.72 1.92 -11.36
N ASN A 90 8.99 0.90 -11.83
CA ASN A 90 8.46 0.88 -13.19
C ASN A 90 7.39 1.96 -13.40
N VAL A 91 6.44 2.11 -12.45
CA VAL A 91 5.41 3.16 -12.52
C VAL A 91 6.03 4.55 -12.54
N ILE A 92 6.99 4.82 -11.65
CA ILE A 92 7.67 6.13 -11.62
C ILE A 92 8.39 6.41 -12.94
N LYS A 93 9.01 5.40 -13.56
CA LYS A 93 9.67 5.57 -14.87
C LYS A 93 8.67 5.89 -15.97
N GLU A 94 7.52 5.22 -15.99
CA GLU A 94 6.48 5.45 -17.01
C GLU A 94 5.87 6.85 -16.92
N GLU A 95 5.69 7.39 -15.70
CA GLU A 95 5.15 8.75 -15.50
C GLU A 95 6.14 9.89 -15.85
N HIS A 96 7.43 9.58 -16.03
CA HIS A 96 8.47 10.57 -16.39
C HIS A 96 8.89 10.51 -17.86
N ILE A 97 8.19 9.74 -18.71
CA ILE A 97 8.44 9.65 -20.16
C ILE A 97 7.40 10.47 -20.93
#